data_AF-A0A7X8ICY5-F1
#
_entry.id   AF-A0A7X8ICY5-F1
#
_cell.length_a   1.000
_cell.length_b   1.000
_cell.length_c   1.000
_cell.angle_alpha   90.00
_cell.angle_beta   90.00
_cell.angle_gamma   90.00
#
_symmetry.space_group_name_H-M   'P 1'
#
loop_
_entity.id
_entity.type
_entity.pdbx_description
1 polymer ?
#
loop_
_entity_poly.entity_id
_entity_poly.type
_entity_poly.pdbx_seq_one_letter_code
_entity_poly.pdbx_strand_id
1 'polypeptide(L)'
;ISVESVLDAYEELTGRGFARKRRLELPAGALGNTDYTVTVYMDEEGTMAAGCAPRQATDRHRGELVFSMPAAVYGQALKDDSFGGAEDDYFTLATLLQARLYDFWRKRVDRFAGVFLNPGG
;
A
#
# COMPACT_ATOMS: atom_id res chain seq x y z
N ILE A 1 -0.02 -3.54 -8.56
CA ILE A 1 0.46 -3.04 -7.25
C ILE A 1 1.30 -4.14 -6.59
N SER A 2 2.60 -3.92 -6.41
CA SER A 2 3.46 -4.80 -5.60
C SER A 2 3.41 -4.36 -4.13
N VAL A 3 3.80 -5.27 -3.23
CA VAL A 3 3.89 -4.99 -1.78
C VAL A 3 5.17 -5.64 -1.27
N GLU A 4 5.94 -4.89 -0.50
CA GLU A 4 7.10 -5.36 0.24
C GLU A 4 7.09 -4.80 1.67
N SER A 5 7.83 -5.45 2.57
CA SER A 5 8.06 -4.95 3.92
C SER A 5 9.52 -4.58 4.05
N VAL A 6 9.78 -3.37 4.54
CA VAL A 6 11.11 -2.78 4.70
C VAL A 6 11.28 -2.29 6.14
N LEU A 7 12.51 -2.07 6.59
CA LEU A 7 12.73 -1.56 7.95
C LEU A 7 12.44 -0.05 8.05
N ASP A 8 12.87 0.70 7.02
CA ASP A 8 12.67 2.14 6.90
C ASP A 8 12.31 2.43 5.43
N ALA A 9 11.06 2.80 5.14
CA ALA A 9 10.65 3.08 3.77
C ALA A 9 11.21 4.38 3.24
N TYR A 10 11.55 5.34 4.11
CA TYR A 10 12.12 6.61 3.67
C TYR A 10 13.53 6.39 3.12
N GLU A 11 14.40 5.72 3.89
CA GLU A 11 15.78 5.43 3.46
C GLU A 11 15.78 4.56 2.20
N GLU A 12 14.96 3.50 2.19
CA GLU A 12 14.93 2.54 1.08
C GLU A 12 14.40 3.17 -0.22
N LEU A 13 13.33 3.98 -0.16
CA LEU A 13 12.76 4.61 -1.36
C LEU A 13 13.65 5.74 -1.88
N THR A 14 14.22 6.56 -1.00
CA THR A 14 15.15 7.62 -1.43
C THR A 14 16.42 7.04 -2.04
N GLY A 15 16.95 5.93 -1.50
CA GLY A 15 18.07 5.19 -2.08
C GLY A 15 17.77 4.61 -3.47
N ARG A 16 16.50 4.30 -3.76
CA ARG A 16 16.01 3.83 -5.07
C ARG A 16 15.66 4.98 -6.04
N GLY A 17 15.94 6.24 -5.69
CA GLY A 17 15.70 7.40 -6.55
C GLY A 17 14.28 7.97 -6.50
N PHE A 18 13.46 7.54 -5.54
CA PHE A 18 12.12 8.09 -5.36
C PHE A 18 12.14 9.44 -4.63
N ALA A 19 11.42 10.41 -5.17
CA ALA A 19 11.21 11.72 -4.55
C ALA A 19 9.88 11.75 -3.80
N ARG A 20 9.92 12.16 -2.53
CA ARG A 20 8.72 12.37 -1.72
C ARG A 20 7.84 13.47 -2.33
N LYS A 21 6.55 13.20 -2.49
CA LYS A 21 5.58 14.17 -3.02
C LYS A 21 4.63 14.69 -1.94
N ARG A 22 4.04 13.78 -1.17
CA ARG A 22 3.06 14.14 -0.13
C ARG A 22 2.99 13.10 0.97
N ARG A 23 2.39 13.50 2.09
CA ARG A 23 2.13 12.65 3.25
C ARG A 23 0.68 12.84 3.66
N LEU A 24 0.04 11.73 4.00
CA LEU A 24 -1.31 11.65 4.51
C LEU A 24 -1.33 10.71 5.71
N GLU A 25 -2.30 10.90 6.59
CA GLU A 25 -2.51 10.04 7.75
C GLU A 25 -3.76 9.21 7.49
N LEU A 26 -3.62 7.88 7.50
CA LEU A 26 -4.72 6.94 7.43
C LEU A 26 -5.06 6.47 8.85
N PRO A 27 -6.30 6.64 9.32
CA PRO A 27 -6.72 6.20 10.64
C PRO A 27 -6.79 4.66 10.71
N ALA A 28 -6.83 4.15 11.94
CA ALA A 28 -7.16 2.77 12.21
C ALA A 28 -8.46 2.35 11.49
N GLY A 29 -8.47 1.12 10.99
CA GLY A 29 -9.49 0.57 10.11
C GLY A 29 -9.13 0.67 8.62
N ALA A 30 -8.31 1.65 8.23
CA ALA A 30 -7.96 1.83 6.82
C ALA A 30 -6.93 0.80 6.33
N LEU A 31 -5.81 0.63 7.02
CA LEU A 31 -4.78 -0.37 6.65
C LEU A 31 -4.61 -1.48 7.70
N GLY A 32 -5.12 -1.27 8.90
CA GLY A 32 -4.95 -2.18 10.03
C GLY A 32 -5.61 -1.62 11.27
N ASN A 33 -5.26 -2.16 12.43
CA ASN A 33 -5.82 -1.76 13.72
C ASN A 33 -5.12 -0.56 14.39
N THR A 34 -4.27 0.14 13.65
CA THR A 34 -3.55 1.33 14.12
C THR A 34 -3.54 2.40 13.02
N ASP A 35 -3.23 3.63 13.41
CA ASP A 35 -3.05 4.73 12.46
C ASP A 35 -1.74 4.55 11.70
N TYR A 36 -1.76 4.86 10.42
CA TYR A 36 -0.61 4.82 9.53
C TYR A 36 -0.33 6.20 8.97
N THR A 37 0.93 6.60 9.07
CA THR A 37 1.46 7.62 8.18
C THR A 37 1.70 6.97 6.82
N VAL A 38 1.11 7.51 5.76
CA VAL A 38 1.38 7.11 4.39
C VAL A 38 2.08 8.23 3.64
N THR A 39 3.27 7.95 3.13
CA THR A 39 4.04 8.89 2.32
C THR A 39 4.07 8.41 0.88
N VAL A 40 3.61 9.27 -0.04
CA VAL A 40 3.62 9.01 -1.48
C VAL A 40 4.90 9.56 -2.08
N TYR A 41 5.57 8.72 -2.86
CA TYR A 41 6.79 9.00 -3.58
C TYR A 41 6.61 8.72 -5.07
N MET A 42 7.40 9.39 -5.89
CA MET A 42 7.44 9.19 -7.34
C MET A 42 8.89 9.17 -7.79
N ASP A 43 9.25 8.25 -8.67
CA ASP A 43 10.53 8.29 -9.39
C ASP A 43 10.40 9.05 -10.73
N GLU A 44 11.51 9.19 -11.46
CA GLU A 44 11.53 9.79 -12.79
C GLU A 44 11.04 8.84 -13.90
N GLU A 45 11.02 7.54 -13.63
CA GLU A 45 10.61 6.49 -14.57
C GLU A 45 9.08 6.32 -14.65
N GLY A 46 8.33 7.01 -13.79
CA GLY A 46 6.87 6.99 -13.76
C GLY A 46 6.30 5.88 -12.87
N THR A 47 7.03 5.49 -11.83
CA THR A 47 6.55 4.64 -10.74
C THR A 47 6.15 5.49 -9.54
N MET A 48 5.02 5.15 -8.94
CA MET A 48 4.58 5.64 -7.64
C MET A 48 4.87 4.58 -6.57
N ALA A 49 5.36 5.02 -5.42
CA ALA A 49 5.48 4.20 -4.22
C ALA A 49 4.77 4.86 -3.03
N ALA A 50 4.10 4.05 -2.21
CA ALA A 50 3.49 4.49 -0.95
C ALA A 50 4.15 3.75 0.21
N GLY A 51 4.92 4.48 1.03
CA GLY A 51 5.49 3.96 2.27
C GLY A 51 4.52 4.17 3.43
N CYS A 52 4.13 3.09 4.10
CA CYS A 52 3.15 3.05 5.17
C CYS A 52 3.83 2.70 6.50
N ALA A 53 3.98 3.71 7.35
CA ALA A 53 4.60 3.61 8.67
C ALA A 53 3.51 3.63 9.76
N PRO A 54 3.44 2.61 10.64
CA PRO A 54 2.48 2.60 11.75
C PRO A 54 2.86 3.67 12.79
N ARG A 55 1.91 4.49 13.25
CA ARG A 55 2.17 5.49 14.32
C ARG A 55 2.45 4.84 15.67
N GLN A 56 1.91 3.65 15.90
CA GLN A 56 2.20 2.85 17.10
C GLN A 56 2.82 1.52 16.67
N ALA A 57 4.14 1.46 16.71
CA ALA A 57 4.86 0.22 16.48
C ALA A 57 4.66 -0.73 17.68
N THR A 58 3.87 -1.77 17.48
CA THR A 58 3.92 -2.98 18.33
C THR A 58 4.78 -4.04 17.63
N ASP A 59 5.23 -5.08 18.32
CA ASP A 59 6.04 -6.17 17.71
C ASP A 59 5.37 -6.79 16.46
N ARG A 60 4.05 -6.70 16.36
CA ARG A 60 3.25 -7.17 15.22
C ARG A 60 3.43 -6.33 13.95
N HIS A 61 3.91 -5.08 14.09
CA HIS A 61 4.10 -4.12 13.02
C HIS A 61 5.58 -3.84 12.75
N ARG A 62 6.44 -4.85 12.95
CA ARG A 62 7.88 -4.70 12.70
C ARG A 62 8.12 -4.51 11.20
N GLY A 63 8.55 -3.30 10.84
CA GLY A 63 8.77 -2.87 9.46
C GLY A 63 7.60 -2.09 8.88
N GLU A 64 7.92 -1.28 7.89
CA GLU A 64 6.99 -0.47 7.11
C GLU A 64 6.56 -1.23 5.85
N LEU A 65 5.34 -0.98 5.38
CA LEU A 65 4.87 -1.55 4.12
C LEU A 65 5.14 -0.56 2.99
N VAL A 66 5.70 -1.04 1.89
CA VAL A 66 5.85 -0.26 0.66
C VAL A 66 4.97 -0.86 -0.41
N PHE A 67 4.13 -0.03 -1.00
CA PHE A 67 3.28 -0.40 -2.13
C PHE A 67 3.75 0.33 -3.37
N SER A 68 4.03 -0.39 -4.46
CA SER A 68 4.53 0.23 -5.69
C SER A 68 3.63 -0.07 -6.88
N MET A 69 3.43 0.91 -7.74
CA MET A 69 2.61 0.81 -8.94
C MET A 69 2.99 1.87 -9.97
N PRO A 70 2.70 1.69 -11.27
CA PRO A 70 2.88 2.75 -12.24
C PRO A 70 2.08 4.00 -11.85
N ALA A 71 2.72 5.17 -11.90
CA ALA A 71 2.11 6.45 -11.61
C ALA A 71 0.88 6.73 -12.48
N ALA A 72 0.92 6.31 -13.76
CA ALA A 72 -0.22 6.42 -14.66
C ALA A 72 -1.45 5.65 -14.18
N VAL A 73 -1.26 4.46 -13.58
CA VAL A 73 -2.36 3.65 -13.03
C VAL A 73 -2.97 4.35 -11.82
N TYR A 74 -2.15 4.93 -10.95
CA TYR A 74 -2.64 5.70 -9.80
C TYR A 74 -3.37 6.97 -10.24
N GLY A 75 -2.80 7.72 -11.19
CA GLY A 75 -3.44 8.91 -11.74
C GLY A 75 -4.76 8.61 -12.45
N GLN A 76 -4.89 7.44 -13.09
CA GLN A 76 -6.16 7.02 -13.66
C GLN A 76 -7.17 6.66 -12.57
N ALA A 77 -6.75 5.93 -11.52
CA ALA A 77 -7.62 5.60 -10.39
C ALA A 77 -8.19 6.86 -9.70
N LEU A 78 -7.38 7.91 -9.54
CA LEU A 78 -7.84 9.19 -8.99
C LEU A 78 -8.96 9.82 -9.83
N LYS A 79 -8.84 9.76 -11.16
CA LYS A 79 -9.84 10.29 -12.09
C LYS A 79 -11.10 9.44 -12.12
N ASP A 80 -10.95 8.12 -12.06
CA ASP A 80 -12.07 7.19 -12.08
C ASP A 80 -12.91 7.33 -10.80
N ASP A 81 -12.25 7.41 -9.64
CA ASP A 81 -12.92 7.57 -8.34
C ASP A 81 -13.55 8.96 -8.17
N SER A 82 -13.03 10.00 -8.84
CA SER A 82 -13.61 11.34 -8.74
C SER A 82 -14.92 11.50 -9.49
N PHE A 83 -15.25 10.60 -10.44
CA PHE A 83 -16.43 10.68 -11.30
C PHE A 83 -16.65 12.07 -11.94
N GLY A 84 -15.54 12.74 -12.33
CA GLY A 84 -15.57 14.08 -12.91
C GLY A 84 -15.65 15.23 -11.89
N GLY A 85 -15.64 14.91 -10.59
CA GLY A 85 -15.45 15.83 -9.48
C GLY A 85 -13.98 16.06 -9.14
N ALA A 86 -13.73 16.62 -7.95
CA ALA A 86 -12.38 16.79 -7.43
C ALA A 86 -11.77 15.44 -7.03
N GLU A 87 -10.49 15.25 -7.33
CA GLU A 87 -9.74 14.04 -6.95
C GLU A 87 -9.58 13.97 -5.42
N ASP A 88 -9.80 12.78 -4.84
CA ASP A 88 -9.61 12.49 -3.42
C ASP A 88 -8.50 11.45 -3.24
N ASP A 89 -7.29 11.94 -3.02
CA ASP A 89 -6.13 11.09 -2.80
C ASP A 89 -6.27 10.16 -1.60
N TYR A 90 -6.94 10.61 -0.54
CA TYR A 90 -7.09 9.83 0.68
C TYR A 90 -7.97 8.62 0.40
N PHE A 91 -9.15 8.84 -0.20
CA PHE A 91 -10.11 7.77 -0.46
C PHE A 91 -9.56 6.77 -1.48
N THR A 92 -9.05 7.26 -2.61
CA THR A 92 -8.50 6.40 -3.68
C THR A 92 -7.31 5.60 -3.17
N LEU A 93 -6.35 6.24 -2.49
CA LEU A 93 -5.16 5.52 -2.02
C LEU A 93 -5.53 4.51 -0.94
N ALA A 94 -6.35 4.88 0.06
CA ALA A 94 -6.79 3.94 1.09
C ALA A 94 -7.48 2.71 0.48
N THR A 95 -8.36 2.92 -0.50
CA THR A 95 -9.09 1.85 -1.20
C THR A 95 -8.14 0.92 -1.96
N LEU A 96 -7.19 1.46 -2.73
CA LEU A 96 -6.22 0.66 -3.47
C LEU A 96 -5.33 -0.18 -2.54
N LEU A 97 -4.86 0.41 -1.45
CA LEU A 97 -4.02 -0.26 -0.47
C LEU A 97 -4.81 -1.38 0.26
N GLN A 98 -6.05 -1.11 0.65
CA GLN A 98 -6.96 -2.12 1.23
C GLN A 98 -7.21 -3.29 0.28
N ALA A 99 -7.57 -3.01 -0.96
CA ALA A 99 -7.82 -4.03 -1.97
C ALA A 99 -6.58 -4.92 -2.16
N ARG A 100 -5.39 -4.31 -2.12
CA ARG A 100 -4.14 -5.05 -2.25
C ARG A 100 -3.83 -5.93 -1.03
N LEU A 101 -4.03 -5.42 0.19
CA LEU A 101 -3.88 -6.19 1.42
C LEU A 101 -4.88 -7.36 1.46
N TYR A 102 -6.12 -7.13 1.01
CA TYR A 102 -7.13 -8.16 0.91
C TYR A 102 -6.74 -9.27 -0.09
N ASP A 103 -6.23 -8.93 -1.28
CA ASP A 103 -5.74 -9.93 -2.23
C ASP A 103 -4.56 -10.74 -1.67
N PHE A 104 -3.66 -10.10 -0.91
CA PHE A 104 -2.57 -10.79 -0.24
C PHE A 104 -3.07 -11.77 0.82
N TRP A 105 -3.99 -11.33 1.69
CA TRP A 105 -4.64 -12.19 2.69
C TRP A 105 -5.38 -13.36 2.01
N ARG A 106 -6.18 -13.09 0.98
CA ARG A 106 -6.93 -14.10 0.23
C ARG A 106 -5.99 -15.16 -0.35
N LYS A 107 -4.91 -14.75 -1.04
CA LYS A 107 -3.90 -15.68 -1.58
C LYS A 107 -3.25 -16.54 -0.50
N ARG A 108 -3.03 -15.99 0.69
CA ARG A 108 -2.52 -16.74 1.84
C ARG A 108 -3.54 -17.76 2.31
N VAL A 109 -4.81 -17.37 2.48
CA VAL A 109 -5.90 -18.27 2.87
C VAL A 109 -6.08 -19.38 1.84
N ASP A 110 -6.13 -19.05 0.55
CA ASP A 110 -6.28 -20.03 -0.54
C ASP A 110 -5.17 -21.09 -0.52
N ARG A 111 -3.93 -20.69 -0.21
CA ARG A 111 -2.80 -21.62 -0.03
C ARG A 111 -3.03 -22.58 1.13
N PHE A 112 -3.51 -22.10 2.27
CA PHE A 112 -3.80 -22.95 3.42
C PHE A 112 -5.02 -23.85 3.16
N ALA A 113 -6.10 -23.27 2.67
CA ALA A 113 -7.33 -23.99 2.35
C ALA A 113 -7.09 -25.08 1.30
N GLY A 114 -6.27 -24.81 0.28
CA GLY A 114 -5.89 -25.80 -0.73
C GLY A 114 -5.15 -27.02 -0.14
N VAL A 115 -4.33 -26.82 0.88
CA VAL A 115 -3.63 -27.92 1.59
C VAL A 115 -4.60 -28.75 2.44
N PHE A 116 -5.57 -28.11 3.11
CA PHE A 116 -6.51 -28.81 3.99
C PHE A 116 -7.71 -29.44 3.25
N LEU A 117 -8.18 -28.80 2.17
CA LEU A 117 -9.37 -29.23 1.42
C LEU A 117 -9.02 -30.16 0.25
N ASN A 118 -7.74 -30.31 -0.10
CA ASN A 118 -7.30 -31.21 -1.15
C ASN A 118 -6.02 -31.97 -0.73
N PRO A 119 -6.11 -32.94 0.21
CA PRO A 119 -4.95 -33.60 0.78
C PRO A 119 -4.30 -34.66 -0.14
N GLY A 120 -4.30 -34.45 -1.46
CA GLY A 120 -3.84 -35.42 -2.45
C GLY A 120 -3.53 -34.86 -3.84
N GLY A 121 -3.07 -33.60 -3.92
CA GLY A 121 -2.38 -33.10 -5.12
C GLY A 121 -0.97 -33.63 -5.20
#